data_AF-A0A8H6R2S0-F1
#
_entry.id   AF-A0A8H6R2S0-F1
#
_cell.length_a   1.000
_cell.length_b   1.000
_cell.length_c   1.000
_cell.angle_alpha   90.00
_cell.angle_beta   90.00
_cell.angle_gamma   90.00
#
_symmetry.space_group_name_H-M   'P 1'
#
loop_
_entity.id
_entity.type
_entity.pdbx_description
1 polymer ?
#
loop_
_entity_poly.entity_id
_entity_poly.type
_entity_poly.pdbx_seq_one_letter_code
_entity_poly.pdbx_strand_id
1 'polypeptide(L)'
;MSQRRTHDWKKERVVLDRRGSDGEYDVRYPHKAHRSERPAPSYYGPNFSNVADKRSASVAYGDIRHPVTPDRHGKRPQPYTKEVKDEYEEYKNLDARYKVALDRATHAPTNTPKRDARFREDMGEAYRLQTEKRVAANSASAARSGFSHKYPWAYDGEKGKAGHAQTVNDYKNAAKKAASAQANIVRRCPQR
;
A
#
# COMPACT_ATOMS: atom_id res chain seq x y z
N MET A 1 30.72 -33.56 26.92
CA MET A 1 31.33 -32.27 26.55
C MET A 1 30.34 -31.44 25.75
N SER A 2 30.43 -30.10 25.86
CA SER A 2 29.67 -29.03 25.17
C SER A 2 28.34 -28.58 25.81
N GLN A 3 28.45 -27.64 26.76
CA GLN A 3 27.32 -26.80 27.21
C GLN A 3 27.14 -25.62 26.23
N ARG A 4 25.90 -25.42 25.78
CA ARG A 4 25.48 -24.31 24.91
C ARG A 4 25.63 -22.97 25.65
N ARG A 5 26.45 -22.07 25.12
CA ARG A 5 26.57 -20.68 25.61
C ARG A 5 25.35 -19.88 25.13
N THR A 6 24.50 -19.45 26.06
CA THR A 6 23.45 -18.46 25.83
C THR A 6 24.07 -17.09 25.61
N HIS A 7 23.68 -16.41 24.53
CA HIS A 7 24.16 -15.07 24.18
C HIS A 7 23.53 -14.03 25.12
N ASP A 8 24.36 -13.40 25.95
CA ASP A 8 23.96 -12.41 26.95
C ASP A 8 24.20 -10.99 26.41
N TRP A 9 23.12 -10.35 25.97
CA TRP A 9 23.09 -9.01 25.37
C TRP A 9 23.37 -7.88 26.38
N LYS A 10 23.53 -8.17 27.67
CA LYS A 10 23.87 -7.17 28.70
C LYS A 10 25.38 -6.90 28.85
N LYS A 11 26.24 -7.60 28.11
CA LYS A 11 27.70 -7.57 28.30
C LYS A 11 28.50 -6.94 27.16
N GLU A 12 27.87 -6.53 26.06
CA GLU A 12 28.57 -5.80 25.01
C GLU A 12 28.83 -4.36 25.44
N ARG A 13 30.07 -4.07 25.86
CA ARG A 13 30.53 -2.69 26.00
C ARG A 13 30.67 -2.10 24.61
N VAL A 14 29.86 -1.08 24.33
CA VAL A 14 30.04 -0.17 23.19
C VAL A 14 31.48 0.34 23.22
N VAL A 15 32.28 -0.07 22.24
CA VAL A 15 33.59 0.55 21.99
C VAL A 15 33.31 1.91 21.35
N LEU A 16 33.25 2.94 22.19
CA LEU A 16 33.17 4.34 21.78
C LEU A 16 34.49 4.70 21.09
N ASP A 17 34.49 4.69 19.76
CA ASP A 17 35.57 5.25 18.96
C ASP A 17 35.55 6.77 19.13
N ARG A 18 36.39 7.26 20.04
CA ARG A 18 36.54 8.67 20.41
C ARG A 18 37.22 9.44 19.28
N ARG A 19 36.50 9.72 18.19
CA ARG A 19 36.80 10.91 17.38
C ARG A 19 36.19 12.11 18.09
N GLY A 20 37.05 13.06 18.45
CA GLY A 20 36.79 14.21 19.32
C GLY A 20 35.39 14.78 19.16
N SER A 21 34.58 14.60 20.19
CA SER A 21 33.26 15.21 20.28
C SER A 21 33.41 16.68 20.68
N ASP A 22 32.67 17.56 20.03
CA ASP A 22 32.38 18.96 20.39
C ASP A 22 31.60 19.08 21.72
N GLY A 23 31.85 18.19 22.69
CA GLY A 23 31.27 18.19 24.03
C GLY A 23 31.76 19.34 24.91
N GLU A 24 32.70 20.16 24.44
CA GLU A 24 33.10 21.41 25.07
C GLU A 24 32.30 22.59 24.51
N TYR A 25 30.98 22.52 24.66
CA TYR A 25 30.21 23.74 24.88
C TYR A 25 29.81 23.75 26.36
N ASP A 26 30.81 24.08 27.18
CA ASP A 26 30.60 24.57 28.53
C ASP A 26 29.82 25.90 28.43
N VAL A 27 28.63 25.90 29.00
CA VAL A 27 27.74 27.07 29.12
C VAL A 27 28.31 28.11 30.11
N ARG A 28 29.59 28.02 30.50
CA ARG A 28 30.19 28.90 31.51
C ARG A 28 31.62 29.34 31.17
N TYR A 29 31.75 30.26 30.21
CA TYR A 29 32.87 31.21 30.23
C TYR A 29 32.36 32.65 30.08
N PRO A 30 32.09 33.36 31.19
CA PRO A 30 31.68 34.77 31.17
C PRO A 30 32.82 35.74 30.82
N HIS A 31 34.04 35.25 30.53
CA HIS A 31 35.23 36.10 30.38
C HIS A 31 35.59 36.51 28.94
N LYS A 32 34.80 36.13 27.92
CA LYS A 32 35.02 36.58 26.53
C LYS A 32 33.75 37.09 25.82
N ALA A 33 32.71 37.45 26.57
CA ALA A 33 31.56 38.15 26.02
C ALA A 33 31.84 39.65 25.97
N HIS A 34 32.82 40.09 25.17
CA HIS A 34 32.91 41.51 24.83
C HIS A 34 31.69 41.86 23.96
N ARG A 35 30.84 42.77 24.47
CA ARG A 35 29.58 43.21 23.85
C ARG A 35 29.74 43.82 22.44
N SER A 36 30.98 44.01 21.99
CA SER A 36 31.39 44.64 20.73
C SER A 36 31.77 43.67 19.60
N GLU A 37 31.98 42.38 19.89
CA GLU A 37 32.27 41.39 18.83
C GLU A 37 30.95 40.84 18.28
N ARG A 38 30.30 41.62 17.41
CA ARG A 38 29.28 41.05 16.52
C ARG A 38 29.99 40.06 15.58
N PRO A 39 29.52 38.81 15.48
CA PRO A 39 30.05 37.89 14.47
C PRO A 39 29.88 38.53 13.09
N ALA A 40 30.92 38.44 12.25
CA ALA A 40 30.89 39.00 10.92
C ALA A 40 29.66 38.46 10.15
N PRO A 41 28.93 39.30 9.40
CA PRO A 41 27.74 38.87 8.69
C PRO A 41 28.09 37.74 7.72
N SER A 42 27.45 36.58 7.88
CA SER A 42 27.64 35.48 6.95
C SER A 42 27.06 35.86 5.59
N TYR A 43 27.73 35.44 4.51
CA TYR A 43 27.24 35.64 3.13
C TYR A 43 25.84 35.05 2.91
N TYR A 44 25.47 34.02 3.68
CA TYR A 44 24.18 33.33 3.60
C TYR A 44 23.10 33.89 4.55
N GLY A 45 23.41 34.95 5.30
CA GLY A 45 22.48 35.62 6.21
C GLY A 45 22.70 35.29 7.70
N PRO A 46 21.97 35.95 8.61
CA PRO A 46 22.28 36.00 10.04
C PRO A 46 22.24 34.64 10.77
N ASN A 47 21.49 33.67 10.26
CA ASN A 47 21.29 32.35 10.89
C ASN A 47 22.08 31.22 10.20
N PHE A 48 22.95 31.55 9.24
CA PHE A 48 23.65 30.58 8.40
C PHE A 48 25.18 30.61 8.58
N SER A 49 25.68 31.21 9.66
CA SER A 49 27.11 31.20 10.02
C SER A 49 27.70 29.79 10.05
N ASN A 50 26.93 28.82 10.57
CA ASN A 50 27.36 27.41 10.63
C ASN A 50 27.55 26.77 9.25
N VAL A 51 26.84 27.23 8.22
CA VAL A 51 27.00 26.73 6.84
C VAL A 51 28.30 27.24 6.22
N ALA A 52 28.65 28.51 6.49
CA ALA A 52 29.91 29.09 6.05
C ALA A 52 31.12 28.38 6.69
N ASP A 53 30.98 27.95 7.96
CA ASP A 53 32.00 27.20 8.69
C ASP A 53 31.93 25.67 8.49
N LYS A 54 31.08 25.18 7.58
CA LYS A 54 30.82 23.75 7.30
C LYS A 54 30.46 22.92 8.54
N ARG A 55 29.90 23.54 9.57
CA ARG A 55 29.46 22.87 10.80
C ARG A 55 28.05 22.32 10.60
N SER A 56 27.88 21.01 10.71
CA SER A 56 26.60 20.35 10.56
C SER A 56 25.63 20.76 11.67
N ALA A 57 24.46 21.26 11.30
CA ALA A 57 23.34 21.56 12.21
C ALA A 57 22.67 20.27 12.75
N SER A 58 23.47 19.27 13.12
CA SER A 58 23.00 18.02 13.68
C SER A 58 22.70 18.25 15.16
N VAL A 59 21.41 18.16 15.49
CA VAL A 59 20.82 18.12 16.83
C VAL A 59 21.75 17.37 17.78
N ALA A 60 22.48 18.14 18.60
CA ALA A 60 23.33 17.62 19.65
C ALA A 60 22.45 16.85 20.66
N TYR A 61 23.01 15.77 21.21
CA TYR A 61 22.41 14.77 22.10
C TYR A 61 21.71 13.59 21.40
N GLY A 62 22.52 12.70 20.83
CA GLY A 62 22.63 11.34 21.37
C GLY A 62 21.34 10.53 21.46
N ASP A 63 20.56 10.51 20.40
CA ASP A 63 19.94 9.34 19.80
C ASP A 63 19.06 9.90 18.68
N ILE A 64 19.38 9.61 17.42
CA ILE A 64 18.34 9.66 16.39
C ILE A 64 17.40 8.52 16.78
N ARG A 65 16.43 8.81 17.65
CA ARG A 65 15.29 7.92 17.87
C ARG A 65 14.55 7.90 16.55
N HIS A 66 14.95 6.98 15.68
CA HIS A 66 14.08 6.55 14.62
C HIS A 66 12.78 6.17 15.31
N PRO A 67 11.64 6.83 15.00
CA PRO A 67 10.38 6.39 15.56
C PRO A 67 10.29 4.90 15.28
N VAL A 68 10.11 4.09 16.32
CA VAL A 68 9.87 2.65 16.17
C VAL A 68 8.70 2.58 15.21
N THR A 69 8.98 2.23 13.95
CA THR A 69 7.93 2.17 12.96
C THR A 69 7.11 0.98 13.43
N PRO A 70 5.86 1.18 13.90
CA PRO A 70 5.05 0.06 14.33
C PRO A 70 5.09 -0.94 13.20
N ASP A 71 5.42 -2.20 13.51
CA ASP A 71 5.57 -3.26 12.51
C ASP A 71 4.44 -3.13 11.50
N ARG A 72 4.76 -2.71 10.27
CA ARG A 72 3.76 -2.36 9.23
C ARG A 72 2.88 -3.56 8.87
N HIS A 73 3.31 -4.75 9.27
CA HIS A 73 2.67 -6.03 8.98
C HIS A 73 2.16 -6.72 10.26
N GLY A 74 2.20 -6.04 11.40
CA GLY A 74 1.65 -6.53 12.66
C GLY A 74 0.12 -6.46 12.68
N LYS A 75 -0.53 -7.63 12.74
CA LYS A 75 -1.99 -7.78 12.88
C LYS A 75 -2.51 -6.98 14.09
N ARG A 76 -3.21 -5.86 13.88
CA ARG A 76 -3.83 -5.03 14.95
C ARG A 76 -5.08 -4.26 14.46
N PRO A 77 -6.15 -4.12 15.28
CA PRO A 77 -6.64 -5.01 16.33
C PRO A 77 -7.68 -5.98 15.76
N GLN A 78 -7.58 -7.26 16.13
CA GLN A 78 -8.76 -8.11 16.18
C GLN A 78 -9.34 -8.08 17.59
N PRO A 79 -10.67 -8.05 17.72
CA PRO A 79 -11.65 -8.07 16.63
C PRO A 79 -11.71 -6.73 15.87
N TYR A 80 -12.06 -6.79 14.58
CA TYR A 80 -12.36 -5.60 13.79
C TYR A 80 -13.46 -4.79 14.49
N THR A 81 -13.36 -3.46 14.45
CA THR A 81 -14.49 -2.62 14.85
C THR A 81 -15.68 -2.92 13.95
N LYS A 82 -16.90 -2.60 14.41
CA LYS A 82 -18.12 -2.87 13.67
C LYS A 82 -18.05 -2.30 12.25
N GLU A 83 -17.52 -1.08 12.08
CA GLU A 83 -17.40 -0.45 10.77
C GLU A 83 -16.47 -1.24 9.83
N VAL A 84 -15.32 -1.69 10.34
CA VAL A 84 -14.35 -2.46 9.54
C VAL A 84 -14.93 -3.82 9.16
N LYS A 85 -15.71 -4.44 10.04
CA LYS A 85 -16.40 -5.70 9.76
C LYS A 85 -17.47 -5.52 8.68
N ASP A 86 -18.28 -4.47 8.76
CA ASP A 86 -19.32 -4.19 7.77
C ASP A 86 -18.70 -3.95 6.38
N GLU A 87 -17.61 -3.17 6.28
CA GLU A 87 -16.87 -2.95 5.03
C GLU A 87 -16.17 -4.22 4.52
N TYR A 88 -15.69 -5.08 5.42
CA TYR A 88 -15.12 -6.38 5.06
C TYR A 88 -16.18 -7.28 4.42
N GLU A 89 -17.35 -7.39 5.04
CA GLU A 89 -18.47 -8.16 4.50
C GLU A 89 -18.98 -7.57 3.18
N GLU A 90 -19.00 -6.24 3.05
CA GLU A 90 -19.40 -5.57 1.82
C GLU A 90 -18.53 -5.97 0.62
N TYR A 91 -17.20 -5.90 0.73
CA TYR A 91 -16.35 -6.30 -0.41
C TYR A 91 -16.43 -7.81 -0.67
N LYS A 92 -16.64 -8.63 0.37
CA LYS A 92 -16.87 -10.08 0.20
C LYS A 92 -18.18 -10.39 -0.49
N ASN A 93 -19.23 -9.62 -0.23
CA ASN A 93 -20.49 -9.72 -0.96
C ASN A 93 -20.30 -9.36 -2.44
N LEU A 94 -19.46 -8.38 -2.75
CA LEU A 94 -19.11 -8.05 -4.13
C LEU A 94 -18.29 -9.16 -4.81
N ASP A 95 -17.37 -9.83 -4.08
CA ASP A 95 -16.69 -11.04 -4.57
C ASP A 95 -17.72 -12.13 -4.93
N ALA A 96 -18.72 -12.35 -4.09
CA ALA A 96 -19.78 -13.34 -4.34
C ALA A 96 -20.64 -12.96 -5.57
N ARG A 97 -21.02 -11.69 -5.71
CA ARG A 97 -21.73 -11.19 -6.90
C ARG A 97 -20.92 -11.40 -8.18
N TYR A 98 -19.60 -11.17 -8.13
CA TYR A 98 -18.72 -11.48 -9.25
C TYR A 98 -18.75 -12.97 -9.61
N LYS A 99 -18.69 -13.88 -8.63
CA LYS A 99 -18.76 -15.33 -8.91
C LYS A 99 -20.07 -15.73 -9.61
N VAL A 100 -21.20 -15.19 -9.17
CA VAL A 100 -22.50 -15.42 -9.83
C VAL A 100 -22.51 -14.88 -11.26
N ALA A 101 -22.02 -13.66 -11.47
CA ALA A 101 -21.96 -13.06 -12.81
C ALA A 101 -20.99 -13.81 -13.74
N LEU A 102 -19.87 -14.31 -13.20
CA LEU A 102 -18.92 -15.15 -13.93
C LEU A 102 -19.56 -16.46 -14.38
N ASP A 103 -20.29 -17.13 -13.49
CA ASP A 103 -20.97 -18.39 -13.79
C ASP A 103 -22.00 -18.21 -14.92
N ARG A 104 -22.88 -17.21 -14.79
CA ARG A 104 -23.86 -16.87 -15.82
C ARG A 104 -23.21 -16.55 -17.16
N ALA A 105 -22.15 -15.76 -17.17
CA ALA A 105 -21.44 -15.39 -18.38
C ALA A 105 -20.65 -16.56 -19.02
N THR A 106 -20.28 -17.58 -18.24
CA THR A 106 -19.68 -18.82 -18.76
C THR A 106 -20.70 -19.63 -19.56
N HIS A 107 -21.98 -19.55 -19.17
CA HIS A 107 -23.10 -20.25 -19.80
C HIS A 107 -23.79 -19.41 -20.89
N ALA A 108 -23.19 -18.29 -21.30
CA ALA A 108 -23.77 -17.40 -22.29
C ALA A 108 -23.86 -18.07 -23.68
N PRO A 109 -24.99 -17.91 -24.41
CA PRO A 109 -25.18 -18.49 -25.74
C PRO A 109 -24.36 -17.72 -26.79
N THR A 110 -23.06 -18.01 -26.84
CA THR A 110 -22.12 -17.33 -27.75
C THR A 110 -21.92 -18.07 -29.07
N ASN A 111 -22.35 -19.33 -29.18
CA ASN A 111 -22.10 -20.16 -30.36
C ASN A 111 -23.30 -20.32 -31.30
N THR A 112 -24.37 -19.56 -31.09
CA THR A 112 -25.56 -19.61 -31.94
C THR A 112 -25.21 -19.27 -33.41
N PRO A 113 -25.61 -20.11 -34.39
CA PRO A 113 -25.37 -19.85 -35.81
C PRO A 113 -26.13 -18.62 -36.32
N LYS A 114 -25.55 -17.86 -37.26
CA LYS A 114 -26.20 -16.66 -37.85
C LYS A 114 -27.54 -16.93 -38.56
N ARG A 115 -27.77 -18.17 -38.99
CA ARG A 115 -28.99 -18.60 -39.69
C ARG A 115 -30.12 -18.96 -38.74
N ASP A 116 -29.83 -19.08 -37.44
CA ASP A 116 -30.83 -19.37 -36.43
C ASP A 116 -31.76 -18.16 -36.22
N ALA A 117 -33.06 -18.41 -36.09
CA ALA A 117 -34.05 -17.36 -35.81
C ALA A 117 -33.77 -16.65 -34.48
N ARG A 118 -33.18 -17.35 -33.50
CA ARG A 118 -32.83 -16.81 -32.18
C ARG A 118 -31.46 -16.13 -32.12
N PHE A 119 -30.70 -16.13 -33.22
CA PHE A 119 -29.33 -15.60 -33.24
C PHE A 119 -29.19 -14.21 -32.62
N ARG A 120 -30.10 -13.28 -32.95
CA ARG A 120 -30.05 -11.91 -32.41
C ARG A 120 -30.39 -11.85 -30.91
N GLU A 121 -31.36 -12.65 -30.48
CA GLU A 121 -31.76 -12.75 -29.07
C GLU A 121 -30.60 -13.30 -28.24
N ASP A 122 -30.01 -14.41 -28.67
CA ASP A 122 -28.88 -15.07 -28.00
C ASP A 122 -27.65 -14.16 -27.94
N MET A 123 -27.32 -13.45 -29.03
CA MET A 123 -26.21 -12.48 -29.01
C MET A 123 -26.51 -11.30 -28.07
N GLY A 124 -27.77 -10.85 -27.99
CA GLY A 124 -28.21 -9.82 -27.05
C GLY A 124 -28.08 -10.27 -25.59
N GLU A 125 -28.51 -11.49 -25.29
CA GLU A 125 -28.36 -12.08 -23.97
C GLU A 125 -26.88 -12.27 -23.60
N ALA A 126 -26.08 -12.83 -24.51
CA ALA A 126 -24.65 -12.99 -24.30
C ALA A 126 -23.97 -11.64 -24.03
N TYR A 127 -24.34 -10.58 -24.76
CA TYR A 127 -23.83 -9.24 -24.52
C TYR A 127 -24.20 -8.72 -23.12
N ARG A 128 -25.46 -8.89 -22.71
CA ARG A 128 -25.93 -8.51 -21.37
C ARG A 128 -25.15 -9.25 -20.27
N LEU A 129 -24.99 -10.57 -20.39
CA LEU A 129 -24.29 -11.39 -19.40
C LEU A 129 -22.79 -11.01 -19.30
N GLN A 130 -22.12 -10.73 -20.43
CA GLN A 130 -20.75 -10.21 -20.38
C GLN A 130 -20.67 -8.81 -19.77
N THR A 131 -21.70 -7.97 -19.95
CA THR A 131 -21.80 -6.65 -19.31
C THR A 131 -21.92 -6.78 -17.80
N GLU A 132 -22.81 -7.64 -17.32
CA GLU A 132 -22.97 -7.93 -15.89
C GLU A 132 -21.65 -8.43 -15.28
N LYS A 133 -20.98 -9.39 -15.94
CA LYS A 133 -19.66 -9.88 -15.51
C LYS A 133 -18.63 -8.76 -15.43
N ARG A 134 -18.57 -7.88 -16.43
CA ARG A 134 -17.62 -6.76 -16.47
C ARG A 134 -17.86 -5.78 -15.32
N VAL A 135 -19.12 -5.40 -15.08
CA VAL A 135 -19.50 -4.50 -13.98
C VAL A 135 -19.17 -5.13 -12.64
N ALA A 136 -19.58 -6.38 -12.41
CA ALA A 136 -19.32 -7.08 -11.17
C ALA A 136 -17.82 -7.26 -10.89
N ALA A 137 -17.02 -7.59 -11.91
CA ALA A 137 -15.56 -7.69 -11.79
C ALA A 137 -14.92 -6.34 -11.42
N ASN A 138 -15.34 -5.25 -12.08
CA ASN A 138 -14.84 -3.91 -11.76
C ASN A 138 -15.21 -3.51 -10.32
N SER A 139 -16.47 -3.70 -9.91
CA SER A 139 -16.94 -3.41 -8.55
C SER A 139 -16.19 -4.22 -7.49
N ALA A 140 -16.02 -5.52 -7.71
CA ALA A 140 -15.27 -6.39 -6.80
C ALA A 140 -13.79 -5.94 -6.72
N SER A 141 -13.16 -5.62 -7.86
CA SER A 141 -11.77 -5.12 -7.88
C SER A 141 -11.62 -3.80 -7.13
N ALA A 142 -12.56 -2.87 -7.32
CA ALA A 142 -12.55 -1.55 -6.72
C ALA A 142 -12.73 -1.66 -5.20
N ALA A 143 -13.78 -2.35 -4.73
CA ALA A 143 -14.03 -2.53 -3.31
C ALA A 143 -12.90 -3.26 -2.60
N ARG A 144 -12.39 -4.35 -3.21
CA ARG A 144 -11.27 -5.10 -2.68
C ARG A 144 -10.00 -4.23 -2.58
N SER A 145 -9.68 -3.47 -3.62
CA SER A 145 -8.52 -2.56 -3.60
C SER A 145 -8.70 -1.41 -2.58
N GLY A 146 -9.90 -0.85 -2.47
CA GLY A 146 -10.25 0.21 -1.53
C GLY A 146 -10.12 -0.27 -0.08
N PHE A 147 -10.61 -1.46 0.24
CA PHE A 147 -10.44 -2.08 1.55
C PHE A 147 -8.96 -2.25 1.90
N SER A 148 -8.13 -2.74 0.95
CA SER A 148 -6.69 -2.89 1.18
C SER A 148 -5.96 -1.57 1.39
N HIS A 149 -6.41 -0.51 0.72
CA HIS A 149 -5.83 0.82 0.85
C HIS A 149 -6.22 1.48 2.18
N LYS A 150 -7.47 1.29 2.60
CA LYS A 150 -8.01 1.84 3.85
C LYS A 150 -7.51 1.09 5.09
N TYR A 151 -7.37 -0.23 4.99
CA TYR A 151 -6.98 -1.10 6.10
C TYR A 151 -5.77 -1.97 5.76
N PRO A 152 -4.57 -1.40 5.53
CA PRO A 152 -3.38 -2.17 5.18
C PRO A 152 -2.92 -3.11 6.31
N TRP A 153 -3.34 -2.87 7.55
CA TRP A 153 -3.09 -3.67 8.75
C TRP A 153 -4.12 -4.78 9.01
N ALA A 154 -5.13 -4.94 8.14
CA ALA A 154 -6.14 -6.00 8.24
C ALA A 154 -5.67 -7.37 7.74
N TYR A 155 -4.42 -7.51 7.31
CA TYR A 155 -3.92 -8.74 6.71
C TYR A 155 -2.93 -9.47 7.63
N ASP A 156 -2.97 -10.80 7.60
CA ASP A 156 -2.06 -11.68 8.31
C ASP A 156 -0.69 -11.72 7.60
N GLY A 157 0.01 -10.58 7.65
CA GLY A 157 1.32 -10.38 7.04
C GLY A 157 1.31 -10.18 5.52
N GLU A 158 2.52 -10.19 4.93
CA GLU A 158 2.73 -9.92 3.51
C GLU A 158 2.01 -10.92 2.58
N LYS A 159 1.91 -12.19 2.98
CA LYS A 159 1.25 -13.23 2.18
C LYS A 159 -0.24 -12.94 1.98
N GLY A 160 -0.95 -12.50 3.02
CA GLY A 160 -2.36 -12.11 2.93
C GLY A 160 -2.56 -10.92 1.99
N LYS A 161 -1.66 -9.93 2.08
CA LYS A 161 -1.67 -8.75 1.21
C LYS A 161 -1.37 -9.10 -0.25
N ALA A 162 -0.41 -10.00 -0.49
CA ALA A 162 -0.06 -10.47 -1.83
C ALA A 162 -1.22 -11.21 -2.50
N GLY A 163 -1.86 -12.14 -1.79
CA GLY A 163 -3.04 -12.85 -2.31
C GLY A 163 -4.21 -11.90 -2.61
N HIS A 164 -4.35 -10.84 -1.81
CA HIS A 164 -5.35 -9.80 -2.06
C HIS A 164 -5.06 -9.01 -3.34
N ALA A 165 -3.82 -8.58 -3.53
CA ALA A 165 -3.38 -7.89 -4.74
C ALA A 165 -3.51 -8.76 -5.99
N GLN A 166 -3.19 -10.05 -5.89
CA GLN A 166 -3.38 -11.01 -6.97
C GLN A 166 -4.85 -11.12 -7.36
N THR A 167 -5.75 -11.28 -6.37
CA THR A 167 -7.20 -11.36 -6.62
C THR A 167 -7.73 -10.10 -7.32
N VAL A 168 -7.25 -8.91 -6.91
CA VAL A 168 -7.61 -7.65 -7.58
C VAL A 168 -7.19 -7.65 -9.05
N ASN A 169 -5.98 -8.14 -9.35
CA ASN A 169 -5.49 -8.24 -10.72
C ASN A 169 -6.29 -9.25 -11.54
N ASP A 170 -6.69 -10.37 -10.94
CA ASP A 170 -7.53 -11.37 -11.60
C ASP A 170 -8.88 -10.78 -12.00
N TYR A 171 -9.51 -9.98 -11.14
CA TYR A 171 -10.76 -9.29 -11.46
C TYR A 171 -10.58 -8.23 -12.57
N LYS A 172 -9.51 -7.43 -12.52
CA LYS A 172 -9.19 -6.49 -13.59
C LYS A 172 -9.01 -7.20 -14.93
N ASN A 173 -8.32 -8.35 -14.92
CA ASN A 173 -8.14 -9.17 -16.11
C ASN A 173 -9.46 -9.79 -16.58
N ALA A 174 -10.32 -10.22 -15.67
CA ALA A 174 -11.66 -10.73 -16.00
C ALA A 174 -12.54 -9.66 -16.65
N ALA A 175 -12.49 -8.42 -16.16
CA ALA A 175 -13.20 -7.29 -16.77
C ALA A 175 -12.70 -6.98 -18.18
N LYS A 176 -11.37 -7.00 -18.40
CA LYS A 176 -10.78 -6.86 -19.74
C LYS A 176 -11.24 -7.96 -20.69
N LYS A 177 -11.22 -9.22 -20.24
CA LYS A 177 -11.69 -10.38 -21.04
C LYS A 177 -13.17 -10.24 -21.39
N ALA A 178 -14.01 -9.81 -20.45
CA ALA A 178 -15.43 -9.56 -20.70
C ALA A 178 -15.63 -8.45 -21.74
N ALA A 179 -14.85 -7.36 -21.66
CA ALA A 179 -14.88 -6.30 -22.67
C ALA A 179 -14.49 -6.79 -24.08
N SER A 180 -13.45 -7.62 -24.18
CA SER A 180 -13.07 -8.25 -25.47
C SER A 180 -14.17 -9.17 -26.00
N ALA A 181 -14.83 -9.94 -25.12
CA ALA A 181 -15.95 -10.80 -25.50
C ALA A 181 -17.14 -9.98 -26.04
N GLN A 182 -17.49 -8.87 -25.38
CA GLN A 182 -18.52 -7.92 -25.86
C GLN A 182 -18.19 -7.38 -27.25
N ALA A 183 -16.94 -6.95 -27.48
CA ALA A 183 -16.52 -6.44 -28.78
C ALA A 183 -16.67 -7.51 -29.89
N ASN A 184 -16.37 -8.77 -29.57
CA ASN A 184 -16.57 -9.88 -30.51
C ASN A 184 -18.05 -10.15 -30.80
N ILE A 185 -18.92 -10.05 -29.80
CA ILE A 185 -20.38 -10.19 -29.98
C ILE A 185 -20.91 -9.09 -30.90
N VAL A 186 -20.53 -7.83 -30.66
CA VAL A 186 -20.93 -6.68 -31.49
C VAL A 186 -20.46 -6.85 -32.94
N ARG A 187 -19.23 -7.34 -33.16
CA ARG A 187 -18.73 -7.65 -34.51
C ARG A 187 -19.53 -8.75 -35.21
N ARG A 188 -20.02 -9.75 -34.46
CA ARG A 188 -20.81 -10.86 -35.00
C ARG A 188 -22.26 -10.48 -35.29
N CYS A 189 -22.84 -9.62 -34.46
CA CYS A 189 -24.20 -9.11 -34.57
C CYS A 189 -24.21 -7.58 -34.38
N PRO A 190 -23.91 -6.81 -35.45
CA PRO A 190 -23.98 -5.36 -35.41
C PRO A 190 -25.42 -4.94 -35.10
N GLN A 191 -25.61 -4.14 -34.06
CA GLN A 191 -26.90 -3.53 -33.81
C GLN A 191 -27.13 -2.47 -34.89
N ARG A 192 -28.15 -2.67 -35.72
CA ARG A 192 -28.64 -1.69 -36.70
C ARG A 192 -29.74 -0.88 -36.06
#